data_AF-A0A2W5QPE0-F1
#
_entry.id   AF-A0A2W5QPE0-F1
#
_cell.length_a   1.000
_cell.length_b   1.000
_cell.length_c   1.000
_cell.angle_alpha   90.00
_cell.angle_beta   90.00
_cell.angle_gamma   90.00
#
_symmetry.space_group_name_H-M   'P 1'
#
loop_
_entity.id
_entity.type
_entity.pdbx_description
1 polymer ?
#
loop_
_entity_poly.entity_id
_entity_poly.type
_entity_poly.pdbx_seq_one_letter_code
_entity_poly.pdbx_strand_id
1 'polypeptide(L)'
;MILAAIRKVEQVRMVRRFLGIALGAATAVALSAQPAWAGSGNKARLVSCDQSDCLLVSGSRADPGMLVRVNGHPVEAKGGRDWKVLLPVQDVRAWSLPGAREITVTTTQPGTSDPVTNQVDLPIGMLGSITELAYLVIPQR
;
A
#
# COMPACT_ATOMS: atom_id res chain seq x y z
N MET A 1 2.60 -18.44 37.68
CA MET A 1 1.68 -19.55 37.34
C MET A 1 0.81 -19.75 38.58
N ILE A 2 -0.43 -19.29 38.69
CA ILE A 2 -1.61 -19.51 37.86
C ILE A 2 -2.53 -18.31 38.11
N LEU A 3 -2.83 -17.48 37.12
CA LEU A 3 -3.98 -16.56 37.19
C LEU A 3 -4.44 -16.19 35.77
N ALA A 4 -4.71 -17.22 34.98
CA ALA A 4 -5.46 -17.10 33.74
C ALA A 4 -6.89 -17.56 34.00
N ALA A 5 -7.84 -16.90 33.33
CA ALA A 5 -9.19 -17.38 33.04
C ALA A 5 -10.31 -17.12 34.07
N ILE A 6 -10.72 -15.86 34.28
CA ILE A 6 -12.13 -15.56 34.57
C ILE A 6 -12.55 -14.20 33.96
N ARG A 7 -12.52 -14.08 32.62
CA ARG A 7 -13.06 -12.90 31.90
C ARG A 7 -14.16 -13.28 30.90
N LYS A 8 -15.00 -14.28 31.23
CA LYS A 8 -15.88 -14.94 30.25
C LYS A 8 -17.29 -15.27 30.75
N VAL A 9 -17.91 -14.44 31.60
CA VAL A 9 -19.28 -14.70 32.07
C VAL A 9 -20.04 -13.39 32.37
N GLU A 10 -20.32 -12.53 31.38
CA GLU A 10 -21.25 -11.40 31.62
C GLU A 10 -22.04 -10.92 30.39
N GLN A 11 -22.22 -11.77 29.38
CA GLN A 11 -23.02 -11.43 28.18
C GLN A 11 -24.21 -12.38 27.94
N VAL A 12 -24.54 -13.21 28.94
CA VAL A 12 -25.65 -14.17 28.89
C VAL A 12 -26.80 -13.67 29.74
N ARG A 13 -27.45 -12.56 29.36
CA ARG A 13 -28.71 -12.13 30.01
C ARG A 13 -29.71 -11.41 29.12
N MET A 14 -29.56 -11.51 27.81
CA MET A 14 -30.53 -10.96 26.85
C MET A 14 -31.19 -12.09 26.04
N VAL A 15 -31.54 -13.18 26.74
CA VAL A 15 -32.37 -14.28 26.22
C VAL A 15 -33.67 -14.29 27.01
N ARG A 16 -34.69 -13.57 26.53
CA ARG A 16 -36.12 -13.95 26.60
C ARG A 16 -37.04 -12.82 26.15
N ARG A 17 -38.05 -13.20 25.35
CA ARG A 17 -39.20 -12.44 24.83
C ARG A 17 -38.82 -11.62 23.59
N PHE A 18 -39.31 -11.91 22.40
CA PHE A 18 -40.70 -12.22 22.05
C PHE A 18 -40.80 -13.31 20.97
N LEU A 19 -41.78 -14.18 21.20
CA LEU A 19 -42.31 -15.17 20.28
C LEU A 19 -43.32 -14.46 19.37
N GLY A 20 -43.23 -14.65 18.04
CA GLY A 20 -44.37 -14.41 17.15
C GLY A 20 -44.04 -14.02 15.70
N ILE A 21 -44.53 -14.87 14.79
CA ILE A 21 -45.06 -14.57 13.44
C ILE A 21 -44.15 -14.85 12.21
N ALA A 22 -44.58 -15.91 11.51
CA ALA A 22 -44.68 -16.14 10.05
C ALA A 22 -43.45 -16.45 9.17
N LEU A 23 -43.62 -17.59 8.48
CA LEU A 23 -43.05 -18.00 7.20
C LEU A 23 -42.87 -16.82 6.21
N GLY A 24 -41.67 -16.69 5.65
CA GLY A 24 -41.40 -15.82 4.50
C GLY A 24 -39.92 -15.89 4.10
N ALA A 25 -39.65 -16.45 2.93
CA ALA A 25 -38.32 -16.63 2.38
C ALA A 25 -37.59 -15.29 2.15
N ALA A 26 -36.32 -15.20 2.57
CA ALA A 26 -35.30 -14.35 1.94
C ALA A 26 -33.92 -14.74 2.47
N THR A 27 -33.15 -15.48 1.67
CA THR A 27 -31.69 -15.60 1.85
C THR A 27 -31.06 -14.24 1.58
N ALA A 28 -30.90 -13.42 2.63
CA ALA A 28 -30.11 -12.20 2.56
C ALA A 28 -28.62 -12.56 2.48
N VAL A 29 -28.12 -12.73 1.26
CA VAL A 29 -26.67 -12.72 1.00
C VAL A 29 -26.22 -11.29 1.26
N ALA A 30 -25.65 -11.03 2.42
CA ALA A 30 -24.99 -9.77 2.72
C ALA A 30 -23.76 -9.68 1.80
N LEU A 31 -23.92 -9.04 0.64
CA LEU A 31 -22.79 -8.56 -0.15
C LEU A 31 -22.08 -7.51 0.72
N SER A 32 -20.98 -7.91 1.36
CA SER A 32 -20.04 -6.96 1.92
C SER A 32 -19.43 -6.18 0.75
N ALA A 33 -20.05 -5.04 0.43
CA ALA A 33 -19.45 -4.04 -0.43
C ALA A 33 -18.12 -3.64 0.23
N GLN A 34 -17.02 -4.18 -0.30
CA GLN A 34 -15.70 -3.72 0.09
C GLN A 34 -15.65 -2.24 -0.28
N PRO A 35 -15.37 -1.33 0.66
CA PRO A 35 -15.14 0.06 0.30
C PRO A 35 -13.96 0.03 -0.68
N ALA A 36 -14.23 0.37 -1.94
CA ALA A 36 -13.19 0.76 -2.86
C ALA A 36 -12.67 2.10 -2.34
N TRP A 37 -11.73 2.04 -1.40
CA TRP A 37 -10.93 3.20 -1.03
C TRP A 37 -10.18 3.59 -2.29
N ALA A 38 -10.74 4.53 -3.04
CA ALA A 38 -10.00 5.36 -3.97
C ALA A 38 -8.97 6.10 -3.11
N GLY A 39 -7.83 5.43 -2.89
CA GLY A 39 -6.77 5.94 -2.06
C GLY A 39 -6.39 7.31 -2.56
N SER A 40 -6.02 8.21 -1.65
CA SER A 40 -5.13 9.32 -1.95
C SER A 40 -3.82 8.71 -2.47
N GLY A 41 -3.86 8.24 -3.72
CA GLY A 41 -2.99 7.22 -4.23
C GLY A 41 -1.59 7.77 -4.26
N ASN A 42 -0.70 7.09 -3.55
CA ASN A 42 0.72 7.38 -3.63
C ASN A 42 1.11 7.43 -5.11
N LYS A 43 1.97 8.37 -5.49
CA LYS A 43 2.36 8.60 -6.89
C LYS A 43 3.86 8.46 -7.02
N ALA A 44 4.30 7.82 -8.09
CA ALA A 44 5.70 7.75 -8.47
C ALA A 44 5.96 8.53 -9.75
N ARG A 45 7.07 9.27 -9.79
CA ARG A 45 7.53 10.01 -10.97
C ARG A 45 9.04 9.85 -11.11
N LEU A 46 9.51 9.72 -12.34
CA LEU A 46 10.94 9.80 -12.63
C LEU A 46 11.38 11.27 -12.62
N VAL A 47 12.46 11.57 -11.92
CA VAL A 47 13.08 12.90 -11.85
C VAL A 47 14.59 12.76 -11.95
N SER A 48 15.26 13.80 -12.43
CA SER A 48 16.73 13.83 -12.43
C SER A 48 17.26 14.17 -11.03
N CYS A 49 18.22 13.39 -10.56
CA CYS A 49 19.07 13.69 -9.40
C CYS A 49 20.49 14.03 -9.87
N ASP A 50 21.37 14.44 -8.94
CA ASP A 50 22.72 14.94 -9.26
C ASP A 50 23.54 14.02 -10.19
N GLN A 51 23.57 12.71 -9.91
CA GLN A 51 24.44 11.76 -10.61
C GLN A 51 23.68 10.64 -11.34
N SER A 52 22.35 10.62 -11.25
CA SER A 52 21.51 9.57 -11.84
C SER A 52 20.03 9.98 -11.85
N ASP A 53 19.18 9.15 -12.46
CA ASP A 53 17.73 9.30 -12.31
C ASP A 53 17.25 8.72 -10.98
N CYS A 54 16.26 9.39 -10.40
CA CYS A 54 15.58 8.95 -9.18
C CYS A 54 14.08 8.77 -9.41
N LEU A 55 13.50 7.86 -8.63
CA LEU A 55 12.07 7.77 -8.43
C LEU A 55 11.67 8.68 -7.28
N LEU A 56 10.90 9.72 -7.58
CA LEU A 56 10.17 10.50 -6.60
C LEU A 56 8.86 9.79 -6.26
N VAL A 57 8.78 9.25 -5.04
CA VAL A 57 7.55 8.69 -4.49
C VAL A 57 6.93 9.71 -3.56
N SER A 58 5.63 9.96 -3.72
CA SER A 58 4.87 10.90 -2.90
C SER A 58 3.60 10.26 -2.38
N GLY A 59 3.16 10.66 -1.20
CA GLY A 59 1.99 10.08 -0.56
C GLY A 59 1.51 10.89 0.64
N SER A 60 0.47 10.36 1.29
CA SER A 60 -0.10 10.90 2.51
C SER A 60 -0.06 9.85 3.62
N ARG A 61 0.16 10.27 4.87
CA ARG A 61 0.08 9.44 6.08
C ARG A 61 -0.79 10.11 7.13
N ALA A 62 -1.44 9.30 7.96
CA ALA A 62 -2.33 9.79 9.01
C ALA A 62 -1.57 10.61 10.05
N ASP A 63 -0.35 10.19 10.40
CA ASP A 63 0.50 10.82 11.41
C ASP A 63 1.96 10.96 10.91
N PRO A 64 2.66 12.10 11.15
CA PRO A 64 4.05 12.30 10.75
C PRO A 64 5.06 11.34 11.40
N GLY A 65 4.71 10.64 12.48
CA GLY A 65 5.52 9.62 13.12
C GLY A 65 5.43 8.24 12.43
N MET A 66 4.51 8.04 11.48
CA MET A 66 4.42 6.77 10.76
C MET A 66 5.64 6.50 9.90
N LEU A 67 6.21 5.31 10.03
CA LEU A 67 7.33 4.86 9.20
C LEU A 67 6.84 4.56 7.79
N VAL A 68 7.62 4.97 6.79
CA VAL A 68 7.35 4.67 5.37
C VAL A 68 8.31 3.58 4.90
N ARG A 69 7.78 2.60 4.19
CA ARG A 69 8.53 1.53 3.55
C ARG A 69 8.18 1.42 2.08
N VAL A 70 9.18 1.14 1.25
CA VAL A 70 9.03 0.86 -0.18
C VAL A 70 9.54 -0.55 -0.46
N ASN A 71 8.69 -1.42 -0.98
CA ASN A 71 8.94 -2.86 -1.12
C ASN A 71 9.47 -3.51 0.17
N GLY A 72 8.97 -3.05 1.33
CA GLY A 72 9.42 -3.51 2.65
C GLY A 72 10.68 -2.83 3.20
N HIS A 73 11.43 -2.11 2.38
CA HIS A 73 12.63 -1.37 2.80
C HIS A 73 12.26 -0.05 3.48
N PRO A 74 12.78 0.24 4.69
CA PRO A 74 12.54 1.52 5.35
C PRO A 74 13.22 2.64 4.57
N VAL A 75 12.52 3.76 4.40
CA VAL A 75 13.01 4.92 3.66
C VAL A 75 12.81 6.19 4.46
N GLU A 76 13.70 7.16 4.28
CA GLU A 76 13.56 8.47 4.90
C GLU A 76 12.55 9.32 4.12
N ALA A 77 11.34 9.46 4.67
CA ALA A 77 10.29 10.29 4.10
C ALA A 77 10.43 11.73 4.60
N LYS A 78 10.61 12.66 3.65
CA LYS A 78 10.65 14.10 3.92
C LYS A 78 9.25 14.68 3.90
N GLY A 79 8.90 15.45 4.92
CA GLY A 79 7.59 16.07 5.08
C GLY A 79 6.80 15.57 6.29
N GLY A 80 5.60 16.10 6.46
CA GLY A 80 4.70 15.77 7.56
C GLY A 80 3.70 14.69 7.16
N ARG A 81 2.41 15.04 7.15
CA ARG A 81 1.33 14.16 6.69
C ARG A 81 1.42 13.93 5.18
N ASP A 82 1.71 14.97 4.42
CA ASP A 82 2.15 14.83 3.03
C ASP A 82 3.66 14.67 2.99
N TRP A 83 4.12 13.66 2.28
CA TRP A 83 5.51 13.27 2.30
C TRP A 83 6.03 12.91 0.91
N LYS A 84 7.35 12.97 0.77
CA LYS A 84 8.10 12.62 -0.43
C LYS A 84 9.34 11.83 -0.08
N VAL A 85 9.71 10.89 -0.94
CA VAL A 85 10.96 10.12 -0.88
C VAL A 85 11.60 10.19 -2.26
N LEU A 86 12.91 10.46 -2.30
CA LEU A 86 13.71 10.33 -3.51
C LEU A 86 14.54 9.05 -3.40
N LEU A 87 14.34 8.13 -4.34
CA LEU A 87 15.05 6.86 -4.38
C LEU A 87 15.86 6.77 -5.68
N PRO A 88 17.17 6.50 -5.63
CA PRO A 88 17.94 6.16 -6.83
C PRO A 88 17.29 5.00 -7.58
N VAL A 89 17.19 5.09 -8.91
CA VAL A 89 16.56 4.02 -9.73
C VAL A 89 17.26 2.67 -9.53
N GLN A 90 18.58 2.68 -9.28
CA GLN A 90 19.36 1.47 -8.97
C GLN A 90 18.84 0.75 -7.72
N ASP A 91 18.46 1.48 -6.67
CA ASP A 91 17.98 0.91 -5.41
C ASP A 91 16.58 0.33 -5.63
N VAL A 92 15.72 1.07 -6.32
CA VAL A 92 14.38 0.59 -6.69
C VAL A 92 14.47 -0.68 -7.52
N ARG A 93 15.44 -0.78 -8.45
CA ARG A 93 15.69 -1.98 -9.24
C ARG A 93 16.15 -3.16 -8.39
N ALA A 94 17.05 -2.93 -7.44
CA ALA A 94 17.53 -3.97 -6.52
C ALA A 94 16.44 -4.47 -5.56
N TRP A 95 15.47 -3.63 -5.20
CA TRP A 95 14.37 -4.00 -4.30
C TRP A 95 13.13 -4.54 -5.02
N SER A 96 13.14 -4.55 -6.35
CA SER A 96 12.00 -4.95 -7.16
C SER A 96 12.27 -6.28 -7.86
N LEU A 97 11.19 -7.01 -8.16
CA LEU A 97 11.28 -8.13 -9.08
C LEU A 97 11.65 -7.63 -10.49
N PRO A 98 12.37 -8.44 -11.29
CA PRO A 98 12.67 -8.08 -12.68
C PRO A 98 11.39 -7.73 -13.46
N GLY A 99 11.37 -6.57 -14.11
CA GLY A 99 10.21 -6.11 -14.91
C GLY A 99 8.99 -5.68 -14.10
N ALA A 100 9.12 -5.48 -12.78
CA ALA A 100 8.04 -4.95 -11.95
C ALA A 100 7.50 -3.62 -12.50
N ARG A 101 6.17 -3.50 -12.51
CA ARG A 101 5.45 -2.32 -12.99
C ARG A 101 4.88 -1.47 -11.86
N GLU A 102 4.93 -1.99 -10.65
CA GLU A 102 4.42 -1.36 -9.45
C GLU A 102 5.41 -1.56 -8.30
N ILE A 103 5.37 -0.65 -7.34
CA ILE A 103 6.02 -0.81 -6.03
C ILE A 103 4.98 -0.80 -4.92
N THR A 104 5.26 -1.54 -3.87
CA THR A 104 4.44 -1.55 -2.67
C THR A 104 4.93 -0.47 -1.71
N VAL A 105 4.06 0.45 -1.34
CA VAL A 105 4.34 1.47 -0.33
C VAL A 105 3.51 1.17 0.92
N THR A 106 4.20 1.02 2.05
CA THR A 106 3.57 0.72 3.33
C THR A 106 3.88 1.83 4.33
N THR A 107 2.84 2.29 5.03
CA THR A 107 2.99 3.16 6.20
C THR A 107 2.57 2.42 7.45
N THR A 108 3.37 2.49 8.52
CA THR A 108 3.11 1.76 9.77
C THR A 108 3.26 2.69 10.96
N GLN A 109 2.27 2.68 11.85
CA GLN A 109 2.36 3.39 13.13
C GLN A 109 3.36 2.66 14.04
N PRO A 110 4.35 3.35 14.63
CA PRO A 110 5.25 2.73 15.60
C PRO A 110 4.46 2.08 16.75
N GLY A 111 4.76 0.81 17.04
CA GLY A 111 4.09 0.05 18.10
C GLY A 111 2.72 -0.54 17.73
N THR A 112 2.26 -0.40 16.47
CA THR A 112 1.03 -1.04 15.98
C THR A 112 1.35 -2.05 14.87
N SER A 113 0.56 -3.12 14.78
CA SER A 113 0.72 -4.18 13.77
C SER A 113 -0.17 -4.03 12.54
N ASP A 114 -0.87 -2.89 12.39
CA ASP A 114 -1.78 -2.62 11.27
C ASP A 114 -1.12 -1.67 10.26
N PRO A 115 -0.40 -2.19 9.26
CA PRO A 115 0.13 -1.39 8.18
C PRO A 115 -0.96 -0.95 7.20
N VAL A 116 -0.84 0.27 6.69
CA VAL A 116 -1.59 0.72 5.52
C VAL A 116 -0.68 0.53 4.29
N THR A 117 -1.13 -0.28 3.34
CA THR A 117 -0.34 -0.66 2.15
C THR A 117 -1.05 -0.24 0.88
N ASN A 118 -0.30 0.36 -0.04
CA ASN A 118 -0.78 0.79 -1.36
C ASN A 118 0.18 0.31 -2.45
N GLN A 119 -0.35 -0.10 -3.60
CA GLN A 119 0.46 -0.27 -4.81
C GLN A 119 0.58 1.06 -5.55
N VAL A 120 1.74 1.28 -6.16
CA VAL A 120 2.05 2.50 -6.90
C VAL A 120 2.65 2.14 -8.24
N ASP A 121 1.99 2.59 -9.31
CA ASP A 121 2.50 2.42 -10.67
C ASP A 121 3.85 3.08 -10.84
N LEU A 122 4.78 2.33 -11.42
CA LEU A 122 6.07 2.83 -11.83
C LEU A 122 5.97 3.52 -13.21
N PRO A 123 6.82 4.53 -13.47
CA PRO A 123 6.94 5.09 -14.81
C PRO A 123 7.22 4.01 -15.85
N ILE A 124 6.58 4.12 -17.02
CA ILE A 124 6.70 3.14 -18.10
C ILE A 124 8.16 2.96 -18.48
N GLY A 125 8.59 1.70 -18.58
CA GLY A 125 9.96 1.34 -19.00
C GLY A 125 11.04 1.53 -17.94
N MET A 126 10.75 2.11 -16.77
CA MET A 126 11.75 2.42 -15.75
C MET A 126 12.56 1.19 -15.30
N LEU A 127 11.88 0.06 -15.06
CA LEU A 127 12.50 -1.22 -14.70
C LEU A 127 12.52 -2.21 -15.86
N GLY A 128 12.37 -1.74 -17.09
CA GLY A 128 12.54 -2.56 -18.27
C GLY A 128 13.93 -3.19 -18.36
N SER A 129 14.05 -4.24 -19.16
CA SER A 129 15.34 -4.74 -19.62
C SER A 129 16.08 -3.65 -20.38
N ILE A 130 17.39 -3.55 -20.18
CA ILE A 130 18.25 -2.69 -21.00
C ILE A 130 18.33 -3.39 -22.36
N THR A 131 17.51 -2.97 -23.31
CA THR A 131 17.64 -3.42 -24.70
C THR A 131 18.74 -2.57 -25.31
N GLU A 132 19.89 -3.17 -25.64
CA GLU A 132 20.90 -2.49 -26.44
C GLU A 132 20.39 -2.35 -27.88
N LEU A 133 20.12 -1.12 -28.30
CA LEU A 133 19.78 -0.84 -29.70
C LEU A 133 21.09 -0.70 -30.49
N ALA A 134 21.34 -1.61 -31.42
CA ALA A 134 22.51 -1.54 -32.30
C ALA A 134 22.49 -0.33 -33.24
N TYR A 135 21.31 0.03 -33.80
CA TYR A 135 21.08 1.27 -34.53
C TYR A 135 19.57 1.50 -34.73
N LEU A 136 19.15 2.76 -34.87
CA LEU A 136 17.80 3.18 -35.24
C LEU A 136 17.86 3.85 -36.62
N VAL A 137 17.14 3.32 -37.61
CA VAL A 137 17.02 3.96 -38.94
C VAL A 137 15.81 4.88 -38.95
N ILE A 138 16.04 6.16 -39.21
CA ILE A 138 14.97 7.14 -39.46
C ILE A 138 14.96 7.43 -40.96
N PRO A 139 14.01 6.88 -41.74
CA PRO A 139 13.96 7.13 -43.17
C PRO A 139 13.65 8.62 -43.42
N GLN A 140 14.46 9.26 -44.28
CA GLN A 140 14.18 10.60 -44.77
C GLN A 140 13.10 10.48 -45.85
N ARG A 141 12.03 11.25 -45.74
CA ARG A 141 10.97 11.34 -46.74
C ARG A 141 11.17 12.56 -47.63
#